data_AF-A0A7W6S0U9-F1
#
_entry.id   AF-A0A7W6S0U9-F1
#
_cell.length_a   1.000
_cell.length_b   1.000
_cell.length_c   1.000
_cell.angle_alpha   90.00
_cell.angle_beta   90.00
_cell.angle_gamma   90.00
#
_symmetry.space_group_name_H-M   'P 1'
#
loop_
_entity.id
_entity.type
_entity.pdbx_description
1 polymer ?
#
loop_
_entity_poly.entity_id
_entity_poly.type
_entity_poly.pdbx_seq_one_letter_code
_entity_poly.pdbx_strand_id
1 'polypeptide(L)'
;MIGPADTCDPLLDGAGARPHRTAPTWGPWALNLPDTERAARCRALAMAVRLHAGPAGADAVEALRRAEADPETLPDAAAAFDRLPTLYLRRALASFAALHRPRRDAA
;
A
#
# COMPACT_ATOMS: atom_id res chain seq x y z
N MET A 1 -18.22 -39.96 44.67
CA MET A 1 -17.24 -38.87 44.85
C MET A 1 -17.12 -38.14 43.52
N ILE A 2 -17.85 -37.03 43.40
CA ILE A 2 -17.93 -36.14 42.22
C ILE A 2 -17.55 -34.76 42.78
N GLY A 3 -16.51 -34.14 42.24
CA GLY A 3 -15.98 -32.86 42.75
C GLY A 3 -16.93 -31.68 42.48
N PRO A 4 -16.91 -30.62 43.29
CA PRO A 4 -17.76 -29.46 43.05
C PRO A 4 -17.18 -28.58 41.94
N ALA A 5 -18.10 -27.98 41.19
CA ALA A 5 -17.86 -27.06 40.09
C ALA A 5 -16.93 -25.91 40.49
N ASP A 6 -15.80 -25.81 39.80
CA ASP A 6 -15.01 -24.59 39.80
C ASP A 6 -15.57 -23.64 38.74
N THR A 7 -15.85 -22.46 39.26
CA THR A 7 -16.59 -21.33 38.73
C THR A 7 -16.19 -20.94 37.31
N CYS A 8 -17.21 -20.81 36.46
CA CYS A 8 -17.16 -20.05 35.21
C CYS A 8 -16.93 -18.57 35.55
N ASP A 9 -15.81 -17.99 35.14
CA ASP A 9 -15.66 -16.54 35.04
C ASP A 9 -15.35 -16.16 33.58
N PRO A 10 -16.32 -15.60 32.84
CA PRO A 10 -16.12 -15.08 31.50
C PRO A 10 -15.76 -13.60 31.56
N LEU A 11 -14.89 -13.17 30.64
CA LEU A 11 -14.50 -11.77 30.37
C LEU A 11 -13.48 -11.14 31.33
N LEU A 12 -12.20 -11.29 30.97
CA LEU A 12 -11.31 -10.14 30.84
C LEU A 12 -10.50 -10.26 29.55
N ASP A 13 -11.07 -9.65 28.51
CA ASP A 13 -10.39 -8.78 27.55
C ASP A 13 -9.10 -9.28 26.90
N GLY A 14 -9.23 -10.38 26.16
CA GLY A 14 -8.36 -10.63 25.02
C GLY A 14 -8.73 -9.68 23.88
N ALA A 15 -8.51 -8.39 24.08
CA ALA A 15 -8.55 -7.38 23.03
C ALA A 15 -7.85 -7.98 21.82
N GLY A 16 -8.62 -8.22 20.75
CA GLY A 16 -8.14 -8.71 19.48
C GLY A 16 -7.18 -7.68 18.91
N ALA A 17 -5.93 -7.72 19.39
CA ALA A 17 -4.79 -7.09 18.77
C ALA A 17 -4.66 -7.78 17.42
N ARG A 18 -5.36 -7.21 16.43
CA ARG A 18 -5.12 -7.53 15.03
C ARG A 18 -3.62 -7.35 14.85
N PRO A 19 -2.86 -8.37 14.45
CA PRO A 19 -1.43 -8.23 14.32
C PRO A 19 -1.16 -7.01 13.45
N HIS A 20 -0.32 -6.11 13.99
CA HIS A 20 0.34 -5.00 13.33
C HIS A 20 0.20 -5.10 11.79
N ARG A 21 -0.57 -4.21 11.17
CA ARG A 21 -0.50 -4.07 9.71
C ARG A 21 0.95 -3.66 9.45
N THR A 22 1.79 -4.63 9.06
CA THR A 22 3.21 -4.40 8.83
C THR A 22 3.28 -3.21 7.90
N ALA A 23 4.00 -2.16 8.31
CA ALA A 23 4.08 -0.96 7.51
C ALA A 23 4.49 -1.36 6.08
N PRO A 24 3.84 -0.79 5.06
CA PRO A 24 4.09 -1.22 3.69
C PRO A 24 5.58 -1.14 3.39
N THR A 25 6.13 -2.21 2.82
CA THR A 25 7.57 -2.34 2.52
C THR A 25 7.90 -2.03 1.06
N TRP A 26 6.94 -1.48 0.32
CA TRP A 26 7.02 -1.36 -1.13
C TRP A 26 6.52 0.00 -1.62
N GLY A 27 6.90 0.32 -2.87
CA GLY A 27 6.37 1.48 -3.58
C GLY A 27 6.70 2.82 -2.91
N PRO A 28 5.87 3.85 -3.12
CA PRO A 28 5.94 5.13 -2.41
C PRO A 28 5.72 5.03 -0.89
N TRP A 29 5.02 3.99 -0.45
CA TRP A 29 4.66 3.80 0.97
C TRP A 29 5.75 3.13 1.80
N ALA A 30 6.88 2.75 1.19
CA ALA A 30 7.96 2.11 1.94
C ALA A 30 8.46 3.01 3.08
N LEU A 31 8.70 2.39 4.25
CA LEU A 31 9.35 3.06 5.37
C LEU A 31 10.76 3.53 4.98
N ASN A 32 11.21 4.63 5.59
CA ASN A 32 12.57 5.18 5.45
C ASN A 32 12.98 5.55 4.02
N LEU A 33 12.01 5.83 3.15
CA LEU A 33 12.26 6.42 1.84
C LEU A 33 12.66 7.90 1.97
N PRO A 34 13.77 8.34 1.36
CA PRO A 34 14.04 9.76 1.15
C PRO A 34 12.87 10.41 0.39
N ASP A 35 12.52 11.65 0.72
CA ASP A 35 11.38 12.33 0.10
C ASP A 35 11.52 12.45 -1.41
N THR A 36 12.75 12.63 -1.92
CA THR A 36 13.05 12.66 -3.36
C THR A 36 12.73 11.33 -4.05
N GLU A 37 13.11 10.21 -3.44
CA GLU A 37 12.82 8.87 -3.96
C GLU A 37 11.32 8.56 -3.83
N ARG A 38 10.67 9.00 -2.75
CA ARG A 38 9.22 8.88 -2.59
C ARG A 38 8.47 9.60 -3.71
N ALA A 39 8.83 10.85 -3.99
CA ALA A 39 8.27 11.64 -5.08
C ALA A 39 8.50 10.97 -6.44
N ALA A 40 9.71 10.45 -6.69
CA ALA A 40 10.03 9.70 -7.91
C ALA A 40 9.15 8.45 -8.06
N ARG A 41 8.93 7.70 -6.98
CA ARG A 41 8.04 6.53 -6.97
C ARG A 41 6.58 6.90 -7.17
N CYS A 42 6.09 7.98 -6.56
CA CYS A 42 4.75 8.51 -6.80
C CYS A 42 4.55 8.82 -8.30
N ARG A 43 5.50 9.54 -8.90
CA ARG A 43 5.50 9.87 -10.33
C ARG A 43 5.50 8.62 -11.22
N ALA A 44 6.37 7.65 -10.93
CA ALA A 44 6.46 6.41 -11.69
C ALA A 44 5.18 5.58 -11.60
N LEU A 45 4.57 5.50 -10.41
CA LEU A 45 3.32 4.78 -10.22
C LEU A 45 2.15 5.49 -10.89
N ALA A 46 2.09 6.83 -10.82
CA ALA A 46 1.07 7.62 -11.52
C ALA A 46 1.14 7.39 -13.04
N MET A 47 2.35 7.28 -13.60
CA MET A 47 2.55 6.94 -15.01
C MET A 47 1.99 5.55 -15.32
N ALA A 48 2.35 4.53 -14.53
CA ALA A 48 1.86 3.16 -14.72
C ALA A 48 0.33 3.07 -14.64
N VAL A 49 -0.29 3.75 -13.67
CA VAL A 49 -1.76 3.83 -13.55
C VAL A 49 -2.37 4.48 -14.78
N ARG A 50 -1.82 5.63 -15.23
CA ARG A 50 -2.33 6.33 -16.41
C ARG A 50 -2.32 5.45 -17.66
N LEU A 51 -1.24 4.69 -17.88
CA LEU A 51 -1.13 3.82 -19.06
C LEU A 51 -2.12 2.66 -19.03
N HIS A 52 -2.35 2.04 -17.86
CA HIS A 52 -3.14 0.81 -17.77
C HIS A 52 -4.62 1.06 -17.52
N ALA A 53 -4.98 2.11 -16.78
CA ALA A 53 -6.35 2.42 -16.38
C ALA A 53 -6.95 3.59 -17.19
N GLY A 54 -6.15 4.37 -17.90
CA GLY A 54 -6.63 5.50 -18.70
C GLY A 54 -7.44 6.50 -17.86
N PRO A 55 -8.65 6.91 -18.32
CA PRO A 55 -9.55 7.76 -17.54
C PRO A 55 -10.04 7.13 -16.23
N ALA A 56 -10.19 5.80 -16.18
CA ALA A 56 -10.69 5.11 -14.98
C ALA A 56 -9.71 5.18 -13.79
N GLY A 57 -8.44 5.54 -14.05
CA GLY A 57 -7.44 5.76 -13.00
C GLY A 57 -7.18 7.22 -12.68
N ALA A 58 -7.99 8.17 -13.17
CA ALA A 58 -7.72 9.60 -13.02
C ALA A 58 -7.57 10.02 -11.56
N ASP A 59 -8.45 9.56 -10.67
CA ASP A 59 -8.41 9.87 -9.23
C ASP A 59 -7.12 9.37 -8.57
N ALA A 60 -6.68 8.16 -8.92
CA ALA A 60 -5.44 7.58 -8.41
C ALA A 60 -4.21 8.34 -8.93
N VAL A 61 -4.20 8.72 -10.22
CA VAL A 61 -3.13 9.55 -10.80
C VAL A 61 -3.03 10.88 -10.08
N GLU A 62 -4.16 11.56 -9.89
CA GLU A 62 -4.20 12.86 -9.24
C GLU A 62 -3.75 12.79 -7.77
N ALA A 63 -4.23 11.79 -7.04
CA ALA A 63 -3.79 11.57 -5.66
C ALA A 63 -2.29 11.28 -5.57
N LEU A 64 -1.73 10.48 -6.50
CA LEU A 64 -0.28 10.24 -6.57
C LEU A 64 0.53 11.49 -6.93
N ARG A 65 0.00 12.38 -7.77
CA ARG A 65 0.64 13.67 -8.09
C ARG A 65 0.61 14.65 -6.93
N ARG A 66 -0.46 14.65 -6.14
CA ARG A 66 -0.51 15.40 -4.89
C ARG A 66 0.52 14.87 -3.90
N ALA A 67 0.57 13.55 -3.75
CA ALA A 67 1.55 12.86 -2.90
C ALA A 67 3.01 13.03 -3.35
N GLU A 68 3.24 13.32 -4.64
CA GLU A 68 4.55 13.70 -5.16
C GLU A 68 5.01 15.07 -4.63
N ALA A 69 4.09 16.02 -4.48
CA ALA A 69 4.38 17.38 -4.01
C ALA A 69 4.27 17.52 -2.47
N ASP A 70 3.38 16.75 -1.85
CA ASP A 70 3.07 16.78 -0.43
C ASP A 70 2.98 15.36 0.15
N PRO A 71 4.03 14.89 0.86
CA PRO A 71 4.05 13.57 1.48
C PRO A 71 2.91 13.31 2.47
N GLU A 72 2.30 14.34 3.07
CA GLU A 72 1.19 14.15 4.01
C GLU A 72 -0.07 13.57 3.32
N THR A 73 -0.15 13.67 2.00
CA THR A 73 -1.26 13.13 1.19
C THR A 73 -1.04 11.69 0.71
N LEU A 74 0.04 11.03 1.14
CA LEU A 74 0.32 9.61 0.82
C LEU A 74 -0.83 8.65 1.17
N PRO A 75 -1.52 8.80 2.32
CA PRO A 75 -2.64 7.92 2.67
C PRO A 75 -3.81 8.02 1.68
N ASP A 76 -4.10 9.21 1.18
CA ASP A 76 -5.15 9.43 0.17
C ASP A 76 -4.76 8.79 -1.17
N ALA A 77 -3.49 8.88 -1.54
CA ALA A 77 -2.95 8.20 -2.71
C ALA A 77 -3.06 6.67 -2.58
N ALA A 78 -2.82 6.11 -1.40
CA ALA A 78 -3.01 4.68 -1.12
C ALA A 78 -4.47 4.28 -1.34
N ALA A 79 -5.40 5.01 -0.72
CA ALA A 79 -6.83 4.73 -0.82
C ALA A 79 -7.36 4.87 -2.26
N ALA A 80 -6.88 5.87 -3.02
CA ALA A 80 -7.25 6.03 -4.42
C ALA A 80 -6.70 4.89 -5.29
N PHE A 81 -5.47 4.46 -5.03
CA PHE A 81 -4.84 3.35 -5.73
C PHE A 81 -5.54 2.01 -5.45
N ASP A 82 -5.92 1.74 -4.19
CA ASP A 82 -6.61 0.51 -3.78
C ASP A 82 -8.04 0.41 -4.36
N ARG A 83 -8.64 1.54 -4.77
CA ARG A 83 -9.94 1.57 -5.46
C ARG A 83 -9.87 1.18 -6.93
N LEU A 84 -8.67 1.01 -7.50
CA LEU A 84 -8.54 0.59 -8.90
C LEU A 84 -9.12 -0.81 -9.10
N PRO A 85 -9.86 -1.05 -10.20
CA PRO A 85 -10.24 -2.40 -10.60
C PRO A 85 -9.03 -3.34 -10.63
N THR A 86 -9.20 -4.57 -10.12
CA THR A 86 -8.10 -5.52 -9.89
C THR A 86 -7.22 -5.76 -11.11
N LEU A 87 -7.80 -5.75 -12.32
CA LEU A 87 -7.03 -5.90 -13.56
C LEU A 87 -6.01 -4.75 -13.75
N TYR A 88 -6.44 -3.51 -13.57
CA TYR A 88 -5.58 -2.33 -13.73
C TYR A 88 -4.54 -2.24 -12.63
N LEU A 89 -4.96 -2.52 -11.39
CA LEU A 89 -4.07 -2.59 -10.23
C LEU A 89 -2.90 -3.54 -10.50
N ARG A 90 -3.19 -4.79 -10.92
CA ARG A 90 -2.15 -5.81 -11.20
C ARG A 90 -1.20 -5.37 -12.31
N ARG A 91 -1.71 -4.78 -13.40
CA ARG A 91 -0.88 -4.32 -14.51
C ARG A 91 0.03 -3.14 -14.12
N ALA A 92 -0.51 -2.18 -13.37
CA ALA A 92 0.26 -1.05 -12.84
C ALA A 92 1.36 -1.54 -11.89
N LEU A 93 1.02 -2.43 -10.94
CA LEU A 93 1.98 -3.04 -10.02
C LEU A 93 3.08 -3.81 -10.75
N ALA A 94 2.73 -4.63 -11.74
CA ALA A 94 3.71 -5.41 -12.50
C ALA A 94 4.69 -4.50 -13.25
N SER A 95 4.19 -3.42 -13.87
CA SER A 95 5.02 -2.46 -14.60
C SER A 95 5.93 -1.67 -13.65
N PHE A 96 5.38 -1.22 -12.52
CA PHE A 96 6.14 -0.53 -11.48
C PHE A 96 7.23 -1.41 -10.88
N ALA A 97 6.93 -2.67 -10.56
CA ALA A 97 7.89 -3.62 -10.02
C ALA A 97 9.01 -3.94 -11.01
N ALA A 98 8.69 -4.08 -12.30
CA ALA A 98 9.69 -4.29 -13.35
C ALA A 98 10.69 -3.13 -13.45
N LEU A 99 10.22 -1.89 -13.29
CA LEU A 99 11.07 -0.69 -13.33
C LEU A 99 12.05 -0.61 -12.14
N HIS A 100 11.64 -1.09 -10.97
CA HIS A 100 12.44 -1.01 -9.74
C HIS A 100 13.26 -2.27 -9.45
N ARG A 101 13.17 -3.29 -10.32
CA ARG A 101 14.01 -4.48 -10.20
C ARG A 101 15.44 -4.14 -10.63
N PRO A 102 16.48 -4.62 -9.93
CA PRO A 102 17.86 -4.49 -10.39
C PRO A 102 17.99 -5.00 -11.83
N ARG A 103 18.71 -4.25 -12.68
CA ARG A 103 18.98 -4.68 -14.06
C ARG A 103 19.82 -5.96 -14.01
N ARG A 104 19.36 -7.00 -14.70
CA ARG A 104 20.05 -8.31 -14.71
C ARG A 104 21.44 -8.24 -15.35
N ASP A 105 21.69 -7.24 -16.18
CA ASP A 105 22.94 -7.10 -16.95
C ASP A 105 24.00 -6.26 -16.23
N ALA A 106 23.70 -5.78 -15.02
CA ALA A 106 24.62 -4.98 -14.19
C ALA A 106 25.29 -5.83 -13.08
N ALA A 107 25.25 -7.16 -13.21
CA ALA A 107 25.79 -8.14 -12.26
C ALA A 107 26.91 -8.97 -12.89
#